data_AF-G8SGY4-F1
#
_entry.id   AF-G8SGY4-F1
#
_cell.length_a   1.000
_cell.length_b   1.000
_cell.length_c   1.000
_cell.angle_alpha   90.00
_cell.angle_beta   90.00
_cell.angle_gamma   90.00
#
_symmetry.space_group_name_H-M   'P 1'
#
loop_
_entity.id
_entity.type
_entity.pdbx_description
1 polymer ?
#
loop_
_entity_poly.entity_id
_entity_poly.type
_entity_poly.pdbx_seq_one_letter_code
_entity_poly.pdbx_strand_id
1 'polypeptide(L)'
;MLLAEQIIRLLDIRLVDPLEILLEGDPGVDRVRRRLQVRAWEWAAMIEQGEEAEAVHIIARLIATLYPDDHAFAPPVEWWRTPLGQAVVRRMGHPFATTVSYATAGAMLGITRQAIHDLVRRGRLPRDPDGGVPVGAVRARLLAATPFTTPATAAPLTASGATSAGAAHRVPAPSVDFVHPSGFFSAASGDSDDLTDAEPTGNEETQ
;
A
#
# COMPACT_ATOMS: atom_id res chain seq x y z
N MET A 1 4.76 10.43 -14.15
CA MET A 1 5.02 8.98 -14.11
C MET A 1 3.73 8.31 -13.70
N LEU A 2 3.26 7.35 -14.50
CA LEU A 2 2.06 6.55 -14.21
C LEU A 2 2.36 5.52 -13.12
N LEU A 3 1.32 5.00 -12.46
CA LEU A 3 1.47 3.97 -11.43
C LEU A 3 2.20 2.73 -11.97
N ALA A 4 1.78 2.25 -13.16
CA ALA A 4 2.41 1.09 -13.81
C ALA A 4 3.90 1.30 -14.06
N GLU A 5 4.29 2.46 -14.61
CA GLU A 5 5.69 2.82 -14.87
C GLU A 5 6.52 2.81 -13.58
N GLN A 6 5.95 3.32 -12.49
CA GLN A 6 6.62 3.28 -11.20
C GLN A 6 6.80 1.85 -10.70
N ILE A 7 5.75 1.01 -10.80
CA ILE A 7 5.81 -0.38 -10.38
C ILE A 7 6.90 -1.12 -11.20
N ILE A 8 6.92 -0.94 -12.52
CA ILE A 8 7.95 -1.52 -13.40
C ILE A 8 9.34 -1.10 -12.94
N ARG A 9 9.56 0.20 -12.74
CA ARG A 9 10.86 0.72 -12.29
C ARG A 9 11.30 0.12 -10.95
N LEU A 10 10.38 -0.06 -10.01
CA LEU A 10 10.69 -0.68 -8.71
C LEU A 10 11.00 -2.17 -8.84
N LEU A 11 10.25 -2.90 -9.68
CA LEU A 11 10.50 -4.31 -9.97
C LEU A 11 11.88 -4.49 -10.64
N ASP A 12 12.23 -3.63 -11.60
CA ASP A 12 13.52 -3.66 -12.25
C ASP A 12 14.65 -3.47 -11.23
N ILE A 13 14.65 -2.35 -10.50
CA ILE A 13 15.74 -1.99 -9.56
C ILE A 13 15.89 -3.01 -8.42
N ARG A 14 14.77 -3.56 -7.92
CA ARG A 14 14.79 -4.34 -6.68
C ARG A 14 14.68 -5.85 -6.85
N LEU A 15 14.24 -6.33 -8.01
CA LEU A 15 14.11 -7.75 -8.28
C LEU A 15 14.90 -8.17 -9.52
N VAL A 16 14.70 -7.50 -10.65
CA VAL A 16 15.27 -7.95 -11.92
C VAL A 16 16.76 -7.67 -12.01
N ASP A 17 17.20 -6.45 -11.71
CA ASP A 17 18.61 -6.06 -11.80
C ASP A 17 19.49 -6.92 -10.84
N PRO A 18 19.09 -7.20 -9.59
CA PRO A 18 19.80 -8.17 -8.75
C PRO A 18 19.86 -9.59 -9.34
N LEU A 19 18.78 -10.07 -9.97
CA LEU A 19 18.78 -11.37 -10.64
C LEU A 19 19.69 -11.39 -11.87
N GLU A 20 19.72 -10.32 -12.64
CA GLU A 20 20.64 -10.17 -13.77
C GLU A 20 22.10 -10.23 -13.32
N ILE A 21 22.43 -9.61 -12.18
CA ILE A 21 23.77 -9.67 -11.59
C ILE A 21 24.10 -11.10 -11.13
N LEU A 22 23.19 -11.75 -10.39
CA LEU A 22 23.42 -13.08 -9.82
C LEU A 22 23.47 -14.20 -10.87
N LEU A 23 22.72 -14.04 -11.96
CA LEU A 23 22.61 -15.03 -13.04
C LEU A 23 23.42 -14.63 -14.28
N GLU A 24 24.31 -13.65 -14.15
CA GLU A 24 25.25 -13.22 -15.19
C GLU A 24 24.58 -12.93 -16.56
N GLY A 25 23.40 -12.30 -16.52
CA GLY A 25 22.66 -11.96 -17.73
C GLY A 25 21.97 -13.14 -18.43
N ASP A 26 21.64 -14.21 -17.70
CA ASP A 26 20.88 -15.35 -18.22
C ASP A 26 19.63 -14.89 -19.00
N PRO A 27 19.38 -15.40 -20.23
CA PRO A 27 18.28 -14.96 -21.08
C PRO A 27 16.88 -15.29 -20.51
N GLY A 28 16.80 -16.14 -19.48
CA GLY A 28 15.62 -16.37 -18.67
C GLY A 28 15.18 -15.12 -17.89
N VAL A 29 16.12 -14.26 -17.47
CA VAL A 29 15.80 -13.04 -16.72
C VAL A 29 15.03 -12.04 -17.58
N ASP A 30 15.39 -11.92 -18.86
CA ASP A 30 14.65 -11.12 -19.84
C ASP A 30 13.18 -11.57 -20.00
N ARG A 31 12.94 -12.89 -19.91
CA ARG A 31 11.58 -13.45 -19.96
C ARG A 31 10.79 -13.05 -18.71
N VAL A 32 11.43 -13.09 -17.53
CA VAL A 32 10.83 -12.62 -16.27
C VAL A 32 10.54 -11.11 -16.35
N ARG A 33 11.50 -10.30 -16.81
CA ARG A 33 11.36 -8.85 -17.00
C ARG A 33 10.13 -8.51 -17.84
N ARG A 34 9.99 -9.12 -19.02
CA ARG A 34 8.81 -8.94 -19.89
C ARG A 34 7.50 -9.36 -19.22
N ARG A 35 7.50 -10.46 -18.47
CA ARG A 35 6.28 -10.91 -17.77
C ARG A 35 5.88 -9.95 -16.65
N LEU A 36 6.85 -9.45 -15.89
CA LEU A 36 6.62 -8.46 -14.84
C LEU A 36 6.11 -7.14 -15.40
N GLN A 37 6.61 -6.69 -16.56
CA GLN A 37 6.09 -5.49 -17.23
C GLN A 37 4.60 -5.60 -17.55
N VAL A 38 4.18 -6.71 -18.18
CA VAL A 38 2.75 -6.95 -18.47
C VAL A 38 1.93 -6.99 -17.17
N ARG A 39 2.42 -7.69 -16.14
CA ARG A 39 1.71 -7.79 -14.85
C ARG A 39 1.63 -6.47 -14.11
N ALA A 40 2.63 -5.60 -14.21
CA ALA A 40 2.63 -4.29 -13.57
C ALA A 40 1.51 -3.38 -14.10
N TRP A 41 1.23 -3.44 -15.41
CA TRP A 41 0.09 -2.73 -16.00
C TRP A 41 -1.25 -3.27 -15.49
N GLU A 42 -1.41 -4.59 -15.44
CA GLU A 42 -2.61 -5.23 -14.88
C GLU A 42 -2.81 -4.88 -13.39
N TRP A 43 -1.74 -4.92 -12.59
CA TRP A 43 -1.77 -4.54 -11.18
C TRP A 43 -2.10 -3.07 -10.98
N ALA A 44 -1.53 -2.17 -11.79
CA ALA A 44 -1.89 -0.76 -11.73
C ALA A 44 -3.37 -0.53 -12.02
N ALA A 45 -3.91 -1.17 -13.06
CA ALA A 45 -5.33 -1.08 -13.38
C ALA A 45 -6.22 -1.60 -12.24
N MET A 46 -5.89 -2.75 -11.65
CA MET A 46 -6.62 -3.30 -10.49
C MET A 46 -6.49 -2.40 -9.25
N ILE A 47 -5.33 -1.81 -9.00
CA ILE A 47 -5.15 -0.86 -7.89
C ILE A 47 -5.97 0.42 -8.11
N GLU A 48 -6.08 0.92 -9.33
CA GLU A 48 -6.77 2.17 -9.63
C GLU A 48 -8.28 1.99 -9.73
N GLN A 49 -8.75 0.89 -10.33
CA GLN A 49 -10.14 0.71 -10.73
C GLN A 49 -10.81 -0.53 -10.11
N GLY A 50 -10.02 -1.45 -9.57
CA GLY A 50 -10.54 -2.69 -8.99
C GLY A 50 -11.22 -2.50 -7.64
N GLU A 51 -11.83 -3.59 -7.19
CA GLU A 51 -12.46 -3.69 -5.88
C GLU A 51 -11.45 -3.47 -4.76
N GLU A 52 -11.92 -2.92 -3.65
CA GLU A 52 -11.06 -2.47 -2.56
C GLU A 52 -10.19 -3.60 -2.00
N ALA A 53 -10.79 -4.77 -1.74
CA ALA A 53 -10.08 -5.92 -1.18
C ALA A 53 -8.96 -6.43 -2.10
N GLU A 54 -9.21 -6.45 -3.41
CA GLU A 54 -8.23 -6.91 -4.40
C GLU A 54 -7.09 -5.90 -4.56
N ALA A 55 -7.41 -4.60 -4.64
CA ALA A 55 -6.43 -3.53 -4.70
C ALA A 55 -5.50 -3.56 -3.47
N VAL A 56 -6.07 -3.69 -2.27
CA VAL A 56 -5.31 -3.80 -1.01
C VAL A 56 -4.43 -5.04 -1.01
N HIS A 57 -4.94 -6.19 -1.47
CA HIS A 57 -4.16 -7.42 -1.55
C HIS A 57 -2.94 -7.27 -2.47
N ILE A 58 -3.11 -6.66 -3.65
CA ILE A 58 -2.01 -6.43 -4.60
C ILE A 58 -0.99 -5.45 -4.00
N ILE A 59 -1.45 -4.35 -3.37
CA ILE A 59 -0.56 -3.40 -2.68
C ILE A 59 0.25 -4.10 -1.59
N ALA A 60 -0.39 -4.88 -0.73
CA ALA A 60 0.27 -5.60 0.35
C ALA A 60 1.35 -6.54 -0.19
N ARG A 61 1.04 -7.30 -1.25
CA ARG A 61 2.03 -8.17 -1.92
C ARG A 61 3.20 -7.36 -2.49
N LEU A 62 2.92 -6.25 -3.18
CA LEU A 62 3.98 -5.40 -3.75
C LEU A 62 4.89 -4.82 -2.65
N ILE A 63 4.32 -4.36 -1.53
CA ILE A 63 5.11 -3.83 -0.41
C ILE A 63 5.98 -4.94 0.18
N ALA A 64 5.39 -6.10 0.51
CA ALA A 64 6.11 -7.22 1.11
C ALA A 64 7.27 -7.72 0.22
N THR A 65 7.09 -7.72 -1.10
CA THR A 65 8.13 -8.15 -2.04
C THR A 65 9.19 -7.09 -2.30
N LEU A 66 8.81 -5.81 -2.41
CA LEU A 66 9.71 -4.74 -2.84
C LEU A 66 10.41 -4.01 -1.68
N TYR A 67 9.95 -4.20 -0.46
CA TYR A 67 10.54 -3.62 0.73
C TYR A 67 10.71 -4.72 1.79
N PRO A 68 11.53 -5.76 1.50
CA PRO A 68 11.85 -6.77 2.49
C PRO A 68 12.76 -6.10 3.54
N ASP A 69 12.17 -5.78 4.67
CA ASP A 69 12.90 -5.32 5.85
C ASP A 69 12.35 -6.09 7.05
N ASP A 70 13.21 -6.45 7.99
CA ASP A 70 12.81 -7.07 9.25
C ASP A 70 12.07 -6.06 10.13
N HIS A 71 12.17 -4.77 9.80
CA HIS A 71 11.43 -3.68 10.43
C HIS A 71 10.13 -3.35 9.70
N ALA A 72 9.21 -2.71 10.43
CA ALA A 72 7.97 -2.22 9.85
C ALA A 72 8.26 -1.27 8.66
N PHE A 73 7.48 -1.41 7.59
CA PHE A 73 7.59 -0.56 6.40
C PHE A 73 7.57 0.94 6.76
N ALA A 74 8.74 1.56 6.68
CA ALA A 74 8.98 2.95 7.04
C ALA A 74 9.66 3.69 5.88
N PRO A 75 8.98 3.88 4.74
CA PRO A 75 9.58 4.56 3.60
C PRO A 75 9.84 6.04 3.91
N PRO A 76 10.79 6.69 3.21
CA PRO A 76 11.06 8.12 3.40
C PRO A 76 9.82 8.97 3.06
N VAL A 77 9.70 10.16 3.66
CA VAL A 77 8.52 11.04 3.51
C VAL A 77 8.16 11.29 2.05
N GLU A 78 9.16 11.50 1.17
CA GLU A 78 8.95 11.75 -0.25
C GLU A 78 8.34 10.56 -1.01
N TRP A 79 8.49 9.34 -0.50
CA TRP A 79 7.88 8.15 -1.09
C TRP A 79 6.35 8.26 -1.17
N TRP A 80 5.73 8.89 -0.18
CA TRP A 80 4.29 9.08 -0.12
C TRP A 80 3.75 10.00 -1.23
N ARG A 81 4.61 10.81 -1.87
CA ARG A 81 4.24 11.64 -3.03
C ARG A 81 4.32 10.91 -4.36
N THR A 82 4.89 9.70 -4.37
CA THR A 82 4.99 8.91 -5.59
C THR A 82 3.62 8.33 -5.99
N PRO A 83 3.38 8.01 -7.28
CA PRO A 83 2.15 7.34 -7.72
C PRO A 83 1.74 6.12 -6.87
N LEU A 84 2.69 5.22 -6.55
CA LEU A 84 2.45 4.07 -5.70
C LEU A 84 2.10 4.48 -4.28
N GLY A 85 2.85 5.43 -3.69
CA GLY A 85 2.55 5.94 -2.35
C GLY A 85 1.16 6.56 -2.26
N GLN A 86 0.75 7.33 -3.27
CA GLN A 86 -0.60 7.89 -3.38
C GLN A 86 -1.67 6.80 -3.50
N ALA A 87 -1.43 5.76 -4.30
CA ALA A 87 -2.33 4.63 -4.41
C ALA A 87 -2.49 3.88 -3.07
N VAL A 88 -1.40 3.65 -2.34
CA VAL A 88 -1.41 3.04 -1.00
C VAL A 88 -2.24 3.85 -0.02
N VAL A 89 -2.04 5.17 0.05
CA VAL A 89 -2.81 6.03 0.97
C VAL A 89 -4.30 6.00 0.62
N ARG A 90 -4.65 6.07 -0.66
CA ARG A 90 -6.07 6.05 -1.10
C ARG A 90 -6.76 4.74 -0.74
N ARG A 91 -6.09 3.60 -0.93
CA ARG A 91 -6.68 2.27 -0.72
C ARG A 91 -6.65 1.81 0.74
N MET A 92 -5.60 2.09 1.50
CA MET A 92 -5.52 1.60 2.88
C MET A 92 -4.93 2.57 3.90
N GLY A 93 -4.35 3.69 3.47
CA GLY A 93 -3.61 4.58 4.37
C GLY A 93 -2.18 4.09 4.60
N HIS A 94 -1.62 4.34 5.80
CA HIS A 94 -0.35 3.75 6.21
C HIS A 94 -0.57 2.28 6.62
N PRO A 95 0.10 1.29 6.01
CA PRO A 95 -0.21 -0.12 6.28
C PRO A 95 0.12 -0.60 7.69
N PHE A 96 1.09 0.03 8.36
CA PHE A 96 1.62 -0.43 9.65
C PHE A 96 1.53 0.61 10.78
N ALA A 97 0.84 1.73 10.54
CA ALA A 97 0.74 2.79 11.54
C ALA A 97 -0.69 3.28 11.66
N THR A 98 -1.12 3.54 12.89
CA THR A 98 -2.42 4.15 13.19
C THR A 98 -2.36 5.67 13.11
N THR A 99 -1.18 6.25 13.36
CA THR A 99 -0.89 7.68 13.33
C THR A 99 0.36 7.96 12.50
N VAL A 100 0.45 9.18 11.95
CA VAL A 100 1.60 9.62 11.15
C VAL A 100 2.04 11.03 11.55
N SER A 101 3.33 11.30 11.35
CA SER A 101 3.88 12.64 11.55
C SER A 101 3.21 13.68 10.62
N TYR A 102 3.29 14.97 10.97
CA TYR A 102 2.75 16.04 10.11
C TYR A 102 3.45 16.13 8.75
N ALA A 103 4.74 15.76 8.69
CA ALA A 103 5.48 15.71 7.44
C ALA A 103 4.94 14.60 6.53
N THR A 104 4.76 13.40 7.08
CA THR A 104 4.18 12.25 6.40
C THR A 104 2.74 12.54 5.96
N ALA A 105 1.89 13.06 6.84
CA ALA A 105 0.53 13.47 6.50
C ALA A 105 0.48 14.51 5.38
N GLY A 106 1.40 15.48 5.40
CA GLY A 106 1.54 16.48 4.34
C GLY A 106 1.90 15.83 3.00
N ALA A 107 2.89 14.95 2.99
CA ALA A 107 3.28 14.21 1.79
C ALA A 107 2.15 13.32 1.24
N MET A 108 1.43 12.61 2.10
CA MET A 108 0.28 11.80 1.74
C MET A 108 -0.85 12.63 1.11
N LEU A 109 -1.10 13.84 1.63
CA LEU A 109 -2.15 14.74 1.15
C LEU A 109 -1.70 15.67 0.01
N GLY A 110 -0.43 15.64 -0.39
CA GLY A 110 0.11 16.56 -1.39
C GLY A 110 0.17 18.02 -0.92
N ILE A 111 0.25 18.27 0.39
CA ILE A 111 0.34 19.62 0.98
C ILE A 111 1.56 19.75 1.89
N THR A 112 1.84 20.98 2.33
CA THR A 112 2.99 21.25 3.20
C THR A 112 2.73 20.80 4.64
N ARG A 113 3.80 20.51 5.40
CA ARG A 113 3.72 20.26 6.85
C ARG A 113 3.03 21.43 7.58
N GLN A 114 3.30 22.66 7.16
CA GLN A 114 2.68 23.85 7.75
C GLN A 114 1.17 23.87 7.52
N ALA A 115 0.71 23.51 6.31
CA ALA A 115 -0.72 23.41 6.02
C ALA A 115 -1.41 22.34 6.90
N ILE A 116 -0.73 21.22 7.18
CA ILE A 116 -1.23 20.21 8.14
C ILE A 116 -1.37 20.80 9.54
N HIS A 117 -0.34 21.50 10.01
CA HIS A 117 -0.37 22.16 11.32
C HIS A 117 -1.55 23.13 11.42
N ASP A 118 -1.79 23.92 10.37
CA ASP A 118 -2.92 24.86 10.33
C ASP A 118 -4.29 24.15 10.31
N LEU A 119 -4.40 23.03 9.61
CA LEU A 119 -5.63 22.20 9.61
C LEU A 119 -5.92 21.64 11.00
N VAL A 120 -4.90 21.13 11.69
CA VAL A 120 -5.03 20.62 13.05
C VAL A 120 -5.39 21.74 14.03
N ARG A 121 -4.67 22.87 13.99
CA ARG A 121 -4.93 24.03 14.85
C ARG A 121 -6.35 24.59 14.68
N ARG A 122 -6.90 24.52 13.47
CA ARG A 122 -8.28 24.96 13.16
C ARG A 122 -9.35 23.89 13.42
N GLY A 123 -8.99 22.73 13.97
CA GLY A 123 -9.92 21.63 14.23
C GLY A 123 -10.48 20.97 12.95
N ARG A 124 -9.83 21.16 11.80
CA ARG A 124 -10.23 20.59 10.50
C ARG A 124 -9.58 19.24 10.20
N LEU A 125 -8.66 18.81 11.06
CA LEU A 125 -8.02 17.50 11.05
C LEU A 125 -7.77 17.11 12.51
N PRO A 126 -8.10 15.89 12.95
CA PRO A 126 -7.88 15.48 14.33
C PRO A 126 -6.39 15.35 14.63
N ARG A 127 -6.04 15.61 15.89
CA ARG A 127 -4.73 15.33 16.45
C ARG A 127 -4.85 14.08 17.32
N ASP A 128 -3.90 13.17 17.17
CA ASP A 128 -3.81 12.01 18.05
C ASP A 128 -3.24 12.40 19.43
N PRO A 129 -3.73 11.82 20.55
CA PRO A 129 -3.18 12.08 21.89
C PRO A 129 -1.67 11.83 22.00
N ASP A 130 -1.16 10.80 21.32
CA ASP A 130 0.27 10.44 21.32
C ASP A 130 1.08 11.28 20.31
N GLY A 131 0.40 12.16 19.56
CA GLY A 131 0.98 13.06 18.59
C GLY A 131 0.78 12.63 17.14
N GLY A 132 0.95 13.58 16.22
CA GLY A 132 0.71 13.35 14.80
C GLY A 132 -0.77 13.40 14.42
N VAL A 133 -1.11 12.73 13.32
CA VAL A 133 -2.45 12.70 12.72
C VAL A 133 -2.88 11.25 12.52
N PRO A 134 -4.12 10.87 12.92
CA PRO A 134 -4.67 9.56 12.62
C PRO A 134 -4.72 9.27 11.12
N VAL A 135 -4.22 8.09 10.72
CA VAL A 135 -4.14 7.66 9.31
C VAL A 135 -5.51 7.62 8.64
N GLY A 136 -6.53 7.14 9.35
CA GLY A 136 -7.91 7.13 8.86
C GLY A 136 -8.41 8.54 8.49
N ALA A 137 -8.02 9.56 9.26
CA ALA A 137 -8.40 10.94 8.97
C ALA A 137 -7.67 11.52 7.77
N VAL A 138 -6.38 11.19 7.60
CA VAL A 138 -5.60 11.55 6.40
C VAL A 138 -6.24 10.95 5.15
N ARG A 139 -6.53 9.64 5.19
CA ARG A 139 -7.17 8.92 4.09
C ARG A 139 -8.56 9.48 3.76
N ALA A 140 -9.42 9.66 4.76
CA ALA A 140 -10.77 10.22 4.57
C ALA A 140 -10.72 11.60 3.90
N ARG A 141 -9.76 12.45 4.32
CA ARG A 141 -9.56 13.77 3.71
C ARG A 141 -9.10 13.67 2.26
N LEU A 142 -8.19 12.75 1.92
CA LEU A 142 -7.72 12.53 0.55
C LEU A 142 -8.87 12.12 -0.38
N LEU A 143 -9.73 11.23 0.10
CA LEU A 143 -10.91 10.76 -0.65
C LEU A 143 -11.94 11.88 -0.82
N ALA A 144 -12.18 12.69 0.20
CA ALA A 144 -13.09 13.84 0.13
C ALA A 144 -12.58 14.97 -0.79
N ALA A 145 -11.26 15.09 -0.99
CA ALA A 145 -10.64 16.10 -1.85
C ALA A 145 -10.66 15.74 -3.34
N THR A 146 -10.96 14.48 -3.69
CA THR A 146 -11.10 14.05 -5.08
C THR A 146 -12.55 14.26 -5.51
N PRO A 147 -12.90 15.32 -6.26
CA PRO A 147 -14.29 15.53 -6.66
C PRO A 147 -14.74 14.38 -7.55
N PHE A 148 -15.88 13.78 -7.19
CA PHE A 148 -16.66 12.97 -8.12
C PHE A 148 -17.10 13.90 -9.27
N THR A 149 -16.47 13.80 -10.44
CA THR A 149 -17.05 14.33 -11.66
C THR A 149 -18.29 13.50 -11.93
N THR A 150 -19.45 13.97 -11.48
CA THR A 150 -20.75 13.47 -11.93
C THR A 150 -20.76 13.58 -13.45
N PRO A 151 -20.80 12.47 -14.22
CA PRO A 151 -21.12 12.59 -15.63
C PRO A 151 -22.51 13.21 -15.70
N ALA A 152 -22.60 14.34 -16.39
CA ALA A 152 -23.84 15.06 -16.62
C ALA A 152 -24.93 14.05 -17.02
N THR A 153 -26.02 14.07 -16.26
CA THR A 153 -27.29 13.40 -16.53
C THR A 153 -27.67 13.59 -18.00
N ALA A 154 -27.38 12.57 -18.82
CA ALA A 154 -28.00 12.45 -20.12
C ALA A 154 -29.45 12.04 -19.88
N ALA A 155 -30.36 12.92 -20.28
CA ALA A 155 -31.80 12.73 -20.30
C ALA A 155 -32.19 11.44 -21.07
N PRO A 156 -33.36 10.85 -20.77
CA PRO A 156 -33.73 9.53 -21.27
C PRO A 156 -34.05 9.58 -22.77
N LEU A 157 -33.31 8.82 -23.56
CA LEU A 157 -33.70 8.48 -24.93
C LEU A 157 -34.68 7.30 -24.86
N THR A 158 -35.88 7.56 -25.38
CA THR A 158 -37.01 6.65 -25.52
C THR A 158 -36.64 5.37 -26.29
N ALA A 159 -37.13 4.25 -25.78
CA ALA A 159 -37.02 2.92 -26.37
C ALA A 159 -37.69 2.80 -27.75
N SER A 160 -37.05 2.08 -28.68
CA SER A 160 -37.71 1.38 -29.79
C SER A 160 -36.78 0.36 -30.46
N GLY A 161 -37.23 -0.89 -30.58
CA GLY A 161 -36.84 -1.78 -31.69
C GLY A 161 -35.93 -3.00 -31.42
N ALA A 162 -36.57 -4.15 -31.24
CA ALA A 162 -36.35 -5.45 -31.92
C ALA A 162 -34.98 -6.19 -31.90
N THR A 163 -35.02 -7.37 -31.25
CA THR A 163 -34.52 -8.71 -31.65
C THR A 163 -33.36 -8.87 -32.66
N SER A 164 -32.31 -9.60 -32.25
CA SER A 164 -31.86 -10.82 -32.93
C SER A 164 -30.90 -11.65 -32.06
N ALA A 165 -31.05 -12.96 -32.18
CA ALA A 165 -30.24 -14.03 -31.60
C ALA A 165 -28.81 -14.07 -32.18
N GLY A 166 -27.87 -14.55 -31.37
CA GLY A 166 -26.49 -14.83 -31.78
C GLY A 166 -25.78 -15.64 -30.70
N ALA A 167 -25.76 -16.97 -30.86
CA ALA A 167 -25.06 -17.90 -30.01
C ALA A 167 -23.55 -17.64 -30.04
N ALA A 168 -22.93 -17.46 -28.87
CA ALA A 168 -21.48 -17.39 -28.72
C ALA A 168 -20.99 -18.51 -27.80
N HIS A 169 -20.20 -19.38 -28.42
CA HIS A 169 -19.47 -20.50 -27.89
C HIS A 169 -18.56 -20.07 -26.72
N ARG A 170 -18.80 -20.61 -25.53
CA ARG A 170 -18.07 -20.30 -24.30
C ARG A 170 -16.76 -21.09 -24.26
N VAL A 171 -15.63 -20.40 -24.43
CA VAL A 171 -14.29 -20.92 -24.18
C VAL A 171 -14.04 -20.94 -22.66
N PRO A 172 -13.62 -22.06 -22.05
CA PRO A 172 -13.29 -22.10 -20.63
C PRO A 172 -11.94 -21.42 -20.35
N ALA A 173 -11.90 -20.59 -19.30
CA ALA A 173 -10.68 -19.98 -18.77
C ALA A 173 -9.76 -21.03 -18.11
N PRO A 174 -8.43 -20.86 -18.15
CA PRO A 174 -7.53 -21.74 -17.42
C PRO A 174 -7.60 -21.45 -15.91
N SER A 175 -7.98 -22.47 -15.14
CA SER A 175 -7.82 -22.50 -13.68
C SER A 175 -6.34 -22.41 -13.33
N VAL A 176 -5.96 -21.35 -12.61
CA VAL A 176 -4.66 -21.27 -11.95
C VAL A 176 -4.92 -21.41 -10.46
N ASP A 177 -4.56 -22.57 -9.91
CA ASP A 177 -4.57 -22.80 -8.47
C ASP A 177 -3.56 -21.86 -7.82
N PHE A 178 -4.07 -20.82 -7.16
CA PHE A 178 -3.28 -19.88 -6.38
C PHE A 178 -3.14 -20.44 -4.96
N VAL A 179 -1.93 -20.82 -4.59
CA VAL A 179 -1.57 -21.18 -3.21
C VAL A 179 -1.83 -19.97 -2.31
N HIS A 180 -2.76 -20.11 -1.36
CA HIS A 180 -2.98 -19.15 -0.29
C HIS A 180 -1.80 -19.14 0.69
N PRO A 181 -1.07 -18.03 0.89
CA PRO A 181 -0.28 -17.85 2.10
C PRO A 181 -1.21 -17.32 3.20
N SER A 182 -1.96 -18.24 3.83
CA SER A 182 -2.61 -17.97 5.11
C SER A 182 -1.52 -17.90 6.18
N GLY A 183 -1.23 -16.73 6.75
CA GLY A 183 -0.39 -16.67 7.96
C GLY A 183 0.28 -15.37 8.35
N PHE A 184 0.21 -14.27 7.60
CA PHE A 184 1.11 -13.13 7.86
C PHE A 184 0.58 -11.96 8.70
N PHE A 185 -0.62 -12.05 9.29
CA PHE A 185 -1.10 -11.03 10.23
C PHE A 185 -1.61 -11.69 11.52
N SER A 186 -0.69 -11.94 12.45
CA SER A 186 -0.99 -12.12 13.86
C SER A 186 -0.15 -11.11 14.66
N ALA A 187 -0.81 -10.15 15.29
CA ALA A 187 -0.17 -9.22 16.20
C ALA A 187 0.16 -9.96 17.49
N ALA A 188 1.45 -10.19 17.74
CA ALA A 188 1.93 -10.69 19.02
C ALA A 188 1.95 -9.53 20.04
N SER A 189 0.97 -9.52 20.94
CA SER A 189 1.08 -8.83 22.22
C SER A 189 2.08 -9.60 23.08
N GLY A 190 3.22 -8.98 23.40
CA GLY A 190 4.20 -9.53 24.32
C GLY A 190 3.71 -9.43 25.75
N ASP A 191 3.41 -10.59 26.33
CA ASP A 191 3.21 -10.81 27.76
C ASP A 191 4.55 -10.60 28.48
N SER A 192 4.55 -9.79 29.54
CA SER A 192 5.72 -9.52 30.37
C SER A 192 5.59 -10.34 31.65
N ASP A 193 6.24 -11.51 31.66
CA ASP A 193 6.61 -12.24 32.86
C ASP A 193 8.10 -12.54 32.77
N ASP A 194 8.91 -11.85 33.57
CA ASP A 194 10.05 -12.54 34.18
C ASP A 194 10.39 -11.94 35.55
N LEU A 195 10.25 -12.82 36.54
CA LEU A 195 10.73 -12.73 37.90
C LEU A 195 12.26 -12.71 37.89
N THR A 196 12.89 -11.87 38.71
CA THR A 196 14.13 -12.27 39.38
C THR A 196 14.25 -11.56 40.73
N ASP A 197 13.83 -12.28 41.78
CA ASP A 197 14.32 -12.11 43.14
C ASP A 197 15.74 -12.70 43.24
N ALA A 198 16.68 -11.95 43.82
CA ALA A 198 17.64 -12.44 44.82
C ALA A 198 18.66 -11.33 45.18
N GLU A 199 18.43 -10.65 46.30
CA GLU A 199 19.52 -10.03 47.06
C GLU A 199 20.29 -11.11 47.84
N PRO A 200 21.62 -10.95 47.98
CA PRO A 200 22.32 -11.45 49.15
C PRO A 200 22.91 -10.29 49.95
N THR A 201 22.47 -10.20 51.20
CA THR A 201 23.11 -9.50 52.30
C THR A 201 24.47 -10.12 52.65
N GLY A 202 25.45 -9.29 53.01
CA GLY A 202 26.35 -9.62 54.13
C GLY A 202 27.87 -9.45 53.92
N ASN A 203 28.38 -8.40 54.57
CA ASN A 203 29.60 -8.35 55.39
C ASN A 203 30.98 -8.48 54.74
N GLU A 204 31.77 -7.40 54.79
CA GLU A 204 33.19 -7.45 55.22
C GLU A 204 33.55 -6.25 56.09
N GLU A 205 33.87 -6.56 57.35
CA GLU A 205 34.69 -5.79 58.30
C GLU A 205 36.15 -5.84 57.84
N THR A 206 36.85 -4.70 57.82
CA THR A 206 38.30 -4.68 58.13
C THR A 206 38.70 -3.31 58.71
N GLN A 207 38.99 -3.30 60.01
CA GLN A 207 40.07 -2.54 60.63
C GLN A 207 40.98 -3.54 61.34
#